data_AF-A0A9E1QFS7-F1
#
_entry.id   AF-A0A9E1QFS7-F1
#
_cell.length_a   1.000
_cell.length_b   1.000
_cell.length_c   1.000
_cell.angle_alpha   90.00
_cell.angle_beta   90.00
_cell.angle_gamma   90.00
#
_symmetry.space_group_name_H-M   'P 1'
#
loop_
_entity.id
_entity.type
_entity.pdbx_description
1 polymer ?
#
loop_
_entity_poly.entity_id
_entity_poly.type
_entity_poly.pdbx_seq_one_letter_code
_entity_poly.pdbx_strand_id
1 'polypeptide(L)'
;MTDPDPIAPSNERKHCRPAPAASLTRVSIRGATQPRPPDEREEVVHVYGTSPVIEAQAAVIADNSNPSLRRVFPAANTRAPTHASRDSAPRCIGQDSDIAPSAIIDLWEHLAADRLRPDISDFDPITIAGHWPNSLLLRVSERGRRPGLEVAHMFAPPAGGLTSAIPIDAMTVDWIVGLGREVVITGGPVHETDAVPTSSGSTSCGVIALPFGAETSVDHVLCHLYRIDEGVLEGETDPELSHPPRDRTGIKRLFGR
;
A
#
# COMPACT_ATOMS: atom_id res chain seq x y z
N MET A 1 1.90 40.48 -68.19
CA MET A 1 2.70 39.28 -67.86
C MET A 1 3.35 39.60 -66.54
N THR A 2 2.77 39.06 -65.47
CA THR A 2 3.06 39.45 -64.10
C THR A 2 3.63 38.20 -63.43
N ASP A 3 4.92 38.26 -63.08
CA ASP A 3 5.60 37.22 -62.30
C ASP A 3 5.02 37.16 -60.88
N PRO A 4 4.70 35.96 -60.35
CA PRO A 4 4.45 35.80 -58.93
C PRO A 4 5.75 35.49 -58.15
N ASP A 5 6.00 36.31 -57.14
CA ASP A 5 7.05 36.16 -56.13
C ASP A 5 6.90 34.88 -55.27
N PRO A 6 8.01 34.30 -54.78
CA PRO A 6 8.01 33.12 -53.92
C PRO A 6 7.73 33.46 -52.44
N ILE A 7 6.77 32.73 -51.85
CA ILE A 7 6.45 32.79 -50.42
C ILE A 7 7.48 31.96 -49.65
N ALA A 8 8.24 32.63 -48.77
CA ALA A 8 9.16 32.01 -47.82
C ALA A 8 8.41 31.34 -46.65
N PRO A 9 8.84 30.16 -46.16
CA PRO A 9 8.27 29.57 -44.96
C PRO A 9 8.88 30.18 -43.68
N SER A 10 8.00 30.79 -42.88
CA SER A 10 8.29 31.27 -41.52
C SER A 10 8.65 30.12 -40.58
N ASN A 11 9.89 30.13 -40.08
CA ASN A 11 10.43 29.13 -39.16
C ASN A 11 10.20 29.61 -37.71
N GLU A 12 9.08 29.19 -37.09
CA GLU A 12 8.80 29.43 -35.66
C GLU A 12 9.74 28.59 -34.79
N ARG A 13 10.84 29.19 -34.35
CA ARG A 13 11.73 28.63 -33.34
C ARG A 13 11.06 28.72 -31.96
N LYS A 14 10.38 27.65 -31.55
CA LYS A 14 9.97 27.43 -30.14
C LYS A 14 11.21 27.44 -29.25
N HIS A 15 11.34 28.45 -28.41
CA HIS A 15 12.34 28.52 -27.35
C HIS A 15 11.93 27.59 -26.20
N CYS A 16 12.56 26.41 -26.13
CA CYS A 16 12.53 25.59 -24.91
C CYS A 16 13.41 26.27 -23.85
N ARG A 17 12.78 26.81 -22.81
CA ARG A 17 13.48 27.21 -21.58
C ARG A 17 13.95 25.95 -20.85
N PRO A 18 15.22 25.85 -20.41
CA PRO A 18 15.66 24.80 -19.50
C PRO A 18 15.05 25.03 -18.11
N ALA A 19 14.50 23.97 -17.53
CA ALA A 19 14.01 23.97 -16.16
C ALA A 19 15.19 24.13 -15.16
N PRO A 20 15.01 24.84 -14.04
CA PRO A 20 16.07 24.99 -13.04
C PRO A 20 16.31 23.65 -12.32
N ALA A 21 17.57 23.20 -12.33
CA ALA A 21 18.04 22.09 -11.54
C ALA A 21 17.87 22.39 -10.05
N ALA A 22 17.04 21.61 -9.35
CA ALA A 22 16.92 21.68 -7.91
C ALA A 22 18.13 20.98 -7.26
N SER A 23 19.09 21.77 -6.79
CA SER A 23 20.22 21.31 -5.99
C SER A 23 19.75 20.79 -4.62
N LEU A 24 19.67 19.47 -4.47
CA LEU A 24 19.53 18.80 -3.17
C LEU A 24 20.87 18.86 -2.43
N THR A 25 21.05 19.87 -1.60
CA THR A 25 22.22 20.01 -0.73
C THR A 25 21.87 19.60 0.70
N ARG A 26 22.63 18.61 1.21
CA ARG A 26 22.88 18.28 2.63
C ARG A 26 21.69 17.85 3.51
N VAL A 27 21.52 16.53 3.60
CA VAL A 27 20.99 15.89 4.81
C VAL A 27 22.12 15.78 5.83
N SER A 28 21.94 16.41 6.99
CA SER A 28 22.84 16.33 8.15
C SER A 28 22.48 15.10 8.97
N ILE A 29 23.41 14.14 9.05
CA ILE A 29 23.27 12.93 9.86
C ILE A 29 23.61 13.32 11.30
N ARG A 30 22.60 13.53 12.15
CA ARG A 30 22.80 13.55 13.61
C ARG A 30 22.93 12.11 14.08
N GLY A 31 24.15 11.72 14.43
CA GLY A 31 24.45 10.44 15.07
C GLY A 31 23.66 10.28 16.36
N ALA A 32 23.11 9.08 16.55
CA ALA A 32 22.43 8.69 17.77
C ALA A 32 23.47 8.57 18.91
N THR A 33 23.37 9.45 19.90
CA THR A 33 24.09 9.30 21.17
C THR A 33 23.43 8.17 21.95
N GLN A 34 24.19 7.10 22.16
CA GLN A 34 23.84 5.91 22.94
C GLN A 34 23.48 6.29 24.40
N PRO A 35 22.33 5.84 24.95
CA PRO A 35 22.01 6.07 26.35
C PRO A 35 22.88 5.18 27.26
N ARG A 36 23.56 5.83 28.21
CA ARG A 36 24.33 5.20 29.30
C ARG A 36 23.39 4.48 30.27
N PRO A 37 23.80 3.34 30.87
CA PRO A 37 23.06 2.72 31.96
C PRO A 37 23.07 3.63 33.20
N PRO A 38 21.99 3.62 34.00
CA PRO A 38 21.90 4.41 35.22
C PRO A 38 22.80 3.85 36.31
N ASP A 39 23.56 4.76 36.91
CA ASP A 39 24.42 4.56 38.07
C ASP A 39 23.56 4.42 39.33
N GLU A 40 23.83 3.37 40.10
CA GLU A 40 23.19 3.07 41.38
C GLU A 40 23.64 4.08 42.43
N ARG A 41 22.77 5.02 42.81
CA ARG A 41 22.89 5.70 44.12
C ARG A 41 21.54 5.88 44.78
N GLU A 42 21.41 5.18 45.89
CA GLU A 42 20.40 5.32 46.92
C GLU A 42 20.30 6.76 47.42
N GLU A 43 19.08 7.29 47.48
CA GLU A 43 18.71 8.23 48.54
C GLU A 43 17.24 8.00 48.92
N VAL A 44 17.07 7.39 50.09
CA VAL A 44 15.79 7.13 50.74
C VAL A 44 15.23 8.46 51.24
N VAL A 45 14.16 8.95 50.63
CA VAL A 45 13.32 10.00 51.24
C VAL A 45 11.90 9.46 51.36
N HIS A 46 11.54 9.03 52.57
CA HIS A 46 10.17 8.77 52.97
C HIS A 46 9.38 10.10 52.98
N VAL A 47 8.45 10.25 52.03
CA VAL A 47 7.40 11.28 52.10
C VAL A 47 6.07 10.58 52.28
N TYR A 48 5.56 10.62 53.51
CA TYR A 48 4.16 10.33 53.82
C TYR A 48 3.30 11.46 53.24
N GLY A 49 2.40 11.13 52.31
CA GLY A 49 1.59 12.14 51.63
C GLY A 49 0.34 11.56 50.97
N THR A 50 -0.65 11.25 51.82
CA THR A 50 -2.09 11.49 51.61
C THR A 50 -2.72 11.09 50.26
N SER A 51 -3.42 9.97 50.26
CA SER A 51 -4.37 9.57 49.21
C SER A 51 -5.55 10.55 49.11
N PRO A 52 -5.91 11.04 47.90
CA PRO A 52 -7.26 11.50 47.64
C PRO A 52 -8.13 10.32 47.19
N VAL A 53 -9.16 10.04 47.97
CA VAL A 53 -10.32 9.22 47.62
C VAL A 53 -10.98 9.85 46.40
N ILE A 54 -10.94 9.18 45.25
CA ILE A 54 -11.74 9.56 44.07
C ILE A 54 -13.03 8.75 44.13
N GLU A 55 -14.09 9.47 44.47
CA GLU A 55 -15.47 9.03 44.54
C GLU A 55 -16.00 8.72 43.13
N ALA A 56 -16.33 7.45 42.89
CA ALA A 56 -16.96 6.99 41.67
C ALA A 56 -18.43 7.42 41.66
N GLN A 57 -18.75 8.47 40.91
CA GLN A 57 -20.14 8.80 40.59
C GLN A 57 -20.58 7.99 39.37
N ALA A 58 -21.33 6.92 39.65
CA ALA A 58 -22.12 6.20 38.66
C ALA A 58 -23.37 7.03 38.31
N ALA A 59 -23.34 7.69 37.16
CA ALA A 59 -24.53 8.29 36.58
C ALA A 59 -25.37 7.20 35.90
N VAL A 60 -26.44 6.82 36.60
CA VAL A 60 -27.59 6.07 36.08
C VAL A 60 -28.31 6.98 35.07
N ILE A 61 -28.30 6.59 33.79
CA ILE A 61 -29.33 7.04 32.85
C ILE A 61 -30.01 5.80 32.30
N ALA A 62 -31.22 5.60 32.78
CA ALA A 62 -32.21 4.70 32.21
C ALA A 62 -32.91 5.38 31.01
N ASP A 63 -33.49 4.50 30.20
CA ASP A 63 -34.69 4.73 29.40
C ASP A 63 -34.51 5.37 28.00
N ASN A 64 -34.65 4.55 26.95
CA ASN A 64 -35.96 4.46 26.32
C ASN A 64 -36.04 3.37 25.25
N SER A 65 -37.10 2.59 25.40
CA SER A 65 -37.68 1.65 24.45
C SER A 65 -37.80 2.23 23.04
N ASN A 66 -37.44 1.43 22.03
CA ASN A 66 -38.13 1.51 20.74
C ASN A 66 -38.16 0.12 20.05
N PRO A 67 -39.26 -0.64 20.18
CA PRO A 67 -39.47 -1.85 19.41
C PRO A 67 -40.16 -1.52 18.09
N SER A 68 -39.80 -2.26 17.05
CA SER A 68 -40.63 -2.51 15.85
C SER A 68 -40.60 -1.47 14.73
N LEU A 69 -39.75 -1.71 13.73
CA LEU A 69 -40.13 -1.49 12.33
C LEU A 69 -39.70 -2.69 11.49
N ARG A 70 -40.57 -3.70 11.45
CA ARG A 70 -40.60 -4.71 10.38
C ARG A 70 -40.90 -4.00 9.07
N ARG A 71 -39.89 -3.80 8.21
CA ARG A 71 -40.13 -3.56 6.79
C ARG A 71 -40.41 -4.90 6.12
N VAL A 72 -41.68 -5.12 5.83
CA VAL A 72 -42.13 -6.13 4.86
C VAL A 72 -41.75 -5.59 3.47
N PHE A 73 -40.81 -6.25 2.81
CA PHE A 73 -40.53 -6.00 1.40
C PHE A 73 -41.60 -6.70 0.55
N PRO A 74 -42.26 -6.01 -0.39
CA PRO A 74 -43.12 -6.67 -1.36
C PRO A 74 -42.28 -7.51 -2.31
N ALA A 75 -42.64 -8.79 -2.45
CA ALA A 75 -42.07 -9.71 -3.43
C ALA A 75 -42.41 -9.22 -4.85
N ALA A 76 -41.43 -8.60 -5.51
CA ALA A 76 -41.49 -8.33 -6.93
C ALA A 76 -41.21 -9.63 -7.69
N ASN A 77 -42.26 -10.22 -8.26
CA ASN A 77 -42.19 -11.25 -9.29
C ASN A 77 -41.37 -10.72 -10.47
N THR A 78 -40.08 -11.05 -10.49
CA THR A 78 -39.21 -10.76 -11.62
C THR A 78 -39.28 -11.93 -12.60
N ARG A 79 -40.00 -11.64 -13.68
CA ARG A 79 -40.13 -12.38 -14.93
C ARG A 79 -38.77 -12.94 -15.38
N ALA A 80 -38.71 -14.24 -15.66
CA ALA A 80 -37.54 -14.89 -16.22
C ALA A 80 -37.19 -14.29 -17.60
N PRO A 81 -35.94 -13.88 -17.84
CA PRO A 81 -35.45 -13.62 -19.20
C PRO A 81 -35.07 -14.95 -19.85
N THR A 82 -35.85 -15.29 -20.86
CA THR A 82 -35.58 -16.31 -21.87
C THR A 82 -34.23 -16.08 -22.54
N HIS A 83 -33.41 -17.14 -22.55
CA HIS A 83 -32.29 -17.45 -23.44
C HIS A 83 -31.82 -16.35 -24.40
N ALA A 84 -30.68 -15.74 -24.08
CA ALA A 84 -29.74 -15.24 -25.07
C ALA A 84 -28.41 -15.98 -24.89
N SER A 85 -27.89 -16.41 -26.04
CA SER A 85 -26.76 -17.32 -26.25
C SER A 85 -25.56 -17.05 -25.34
N ARG A 86 -25.15 -18.08 -24.60
CA ARG A 86 -24.05 -18.11 -23.64
C ARG A 86 -22.94 -19.00 -24.18
N ASP A 87 -22.38 -18.63 -25.32
CA ASP A 87 -21.25 -19.33 -25.95
C ASP A 87 -20.16 -18.32 -26.34
N SER A 88 -19.59 -17.68 -25.32
CA SER A 88 -18.28 -17.01 -25.35
C SER A 88 -17.87 -16.75 -23.89
N ALA A 89 -17.86 -17.80 -23.06
CA ALA A 89 -17.12 -17.70 -21.81
C ALA A 89 -15.64 -17.58 -22.19
N PRO A 90 -14.94 -16.48 -21.84
CA PRO A 90 -13.51 -16.43 -21.99
C PRO A 90 -12.96 -17.65 -21.24
N ARG A 91 -12.18 -18.48 -21.94
CA ARG A 91 -11.52 -19.63 -21.35
C ARG A 91 -10.72 -19.10 -20.17
N CYS A 92 -11.19 -19.35 -18.94
CA CYS A 92 -10.42 -19.10 -17.74
C CYS A 92 -9.13 -19.90 -17.91
N ILE A 93 -8.04 -19.20 -18.17
CA ILE A 93 -6.73 -19.78 -18.38
C ILE A 93 -6.40 -20.49 -17.07
N GLY A 94 -6.53 -21.82 -17.09
CA GLY A 94 -5.91 -22.67 -16.10
C GLY A 94 -4.41 -22.58 -16.32
N GLN A 95 -3.74 -21.76 -15.52
CA GLN A 95 -2.30 -21.82 -15.35
C GLN A 95 -2.00 -21.52 -13.90
N ASP A 96 -1.54 -22.56 -13.21
CA ASP A 96 -0.86 -22.57 -11.92
C ASP A 96 0.46 -21.78 -11.99
N SER A 97 0.40 -20.53 -12.42
CA SER A 97 1.54 -19.63 -12.33
C SER A 97 1.45 -18.96 -10.98
N ASP A 98 2.29 -19.42 -10.06
CA ASP A 98 2.78 -18.61 -8.96
C ASP A 98 3.10 -17.21 -9.50
N ILE A 99 2.23 -16.25 -9.21
CA ILE A 99 2.33 -14.91 -9.77
C ILE A 99 3.50 -14.26 -9.05
N ALA A 100 4.62 -14.11 -9.77
CA ALA A 100 5.80 -13.48 -9.24
C ALA A 100 5.44 -12.10 -8.63
N PRO A 101 5.98 -11.73 -7.45
CA PRO A 101 5.69 -10.44 -6.84
C PRO A 101 5.96 -9.24 -7.77
N SER A 102 6.90 -9.37 -8.71
CA SER A 102 7.19 -8.33 -9.72
C SER A 102 6.02 -8.06 -10.67
N ALA A 103 5.11 -9.01 -10.90
CA ALA A 103 3.98 -8.82 -11.80
C ALA A 103 3.03 -7.69 -11.35
N ILE A 104 2.98 -7.38 -10.04
CA ILE A 104 2.20 -6.24 -9.55
C ILE A 104 2.81 -4.91 -9.95
N ILE A 105 4.14 -4.86 -10.07
CA ILE A 105 4.87 -3.68 -10.50
C ILE A 105 4.57 -3.44 -11.97
N ASP A 106 4.65 -4.49 -12.80
CA ASP A 106 4.34 -4.40 -14.23
C ASP A 106 2.90 -3.92 -14.47
N LEU A 107 1.93 -4.41 -13.69
CA LEU A 107 0.56 -3.90 -13.75
C LEU A 107 0.50 -2.42 -13.37
N TRP A 108 1.12 -2.04 -12.25
CA TRP A 108 1.07 -0.67 -11.77
C TRP A 108 1.68 0.31 -12.77
N GLU A 109 2.81 -0.04 -13.39
CA GLU A 109 3.43 0.72 -14.47
C GLU A 109 2.51 0.79 -15.70
N HIS A 110 1.85 -0.32 -16.05
CA HIS A 110 0.86 -0.34 -17.13
C HIS A 110 -0.32 0.59 -16.87
N LEU A 111 -0.85 0.63 -15.63
CA LEU A 111 -1.94 1.53 -15.24
C LEU A 111 -1.47 3.00 -15.20
N ALA A 112 -0.23 3.25 -14.79
CA ALA A 112 0.36 4.58 -14.83
C ALA A 112 0.45 5.08 -16.28
N ALA A 113 0.80 4.20 -17.21
CA ALA A 113 0.98 4.47 -18.63
C ALA A 113 1.97 5.63 -18.85
N ASP A 114 1.48 6.81 -19.25
CA ASP A 114 2.28 8.02 -19.49
C ASP A 114 2.34 8.96 -18.26
N ARG A 115 1.77 8.57 -17.11
CA ARG A 115 1.75 9.37 -15.87
C ARG A 115 2.80 8.86 -14.89
N LEU A 116 3.16 9.71 -13.92
CA LEU A 116 4.02 9.30 -12.80
C LEU A 116 3.38 8.22 -11.91
N ARG A 117 2.04 8.15 -11.89
CA ARG A 117 1.28 7.17 -11.12
C ARG A 117 -0.16 7.02 -11.65
N PRO A 118 -0.80 5.88 -11.41
CA PRO A 118 -2.21 5.66 -11.75
C PRO A 118 -3.16 6.45 -10.83
N ASP A 119 -4.33 6.80 -11.37
CA ASP A 119 -5.45 7.30 -10.57
C ASP A 119 -6.19 6.11 -9.94
N ILE A 120 -6.91 6.33 -8.85
CA ILE A 120 -7.69 5.28 -8.20
C ILE A 120 -8.85 4.80 -9.09
N SER A 121 -9.30 5.60 -10.05
CA SER A 121 -10.31 5.22 -11.05
C SER A 121 -9.82 4.22 -12.09
N ASP A 122 -8.49 4.11 -12.29
CA ASP A 122 -7.88 3.10 -13.17
C ASP A 122 -7.79 1.73 -12.49
N PHE A 123 -8.01 1.70 -11.17
CA PHE A 123 -7.91 0.52 -10.36
C PHE A 123 -9.21 -0.29 -10.42
N ASP A 124 -9.14 -1.54 -10.88
CA ASP A 124 -10.23 -2.51 -10.79
C ASP A 124 -10.02 -3.47 -9.60
N PRO A 125 -10.84 -3.35 -8.53
CA PRO A 125 -10.78 -4.23 -7.37
C PRO A 125 -10.89 -5.72 -7.70
N ILE A 126 -11.64 -6.08 -8.75
CA ILE A 126 -11.89 -7.48 -9.11
C ILE A 126 -10.62 -8.09 -9.72
N THR A 127 -10.00 -7.38 -10.67
CA THR A 127 -8.72 -7.78 -11.26
C THR A 127 -7.65 -7.95 -10.18
N ILE A 128 -7.56 -7.01 -9.23
CA ILE A 128 -6.55 -7.06 -8.18
C ILE A 128 -6.79 -8.22 -7.20
N ALA A 129 -8.05 -8.45 -6.79
CA ALA A 129 -8.39 -9.61 -5.96
C ALA A 129 -8.06 -10.94 -6.66
N GLY A 130 -8.22 -11.00 -7.98
CA GLY A 130 -7.96 -12.20 -8.77
C GLY A 130 -6.48 -12.52 -8.93
N HIS A 131 -5.63 -11.50 -9.12
CA HIS A 131 -4.21 -11.67 -9.44
C HIS A 131 -3.27 -11.46 -8.25
N TRP A 132 -3.63 -10.58 -7.30
CA TRP A 132 -2.82 -10.26 -6.13
C TRP A 132 -3.66 -10.34 -4.85
N PRO A 133 -4.09 -11.56 -4.49
CA PRO A 133 -4.67 -11.78 -3.17
C PRO A 133 -3.64 -11.42 -2.08
N ASN A 134 -4.12 -11.08 -0.88
CA ASN A 134 -3.31 -10.52 0.22
C ASN A 134 -2.82 -9.07 -0.02
N SER A 135 -3.61 -8.28 -0.75
CA SER A 135 -3.35 -6.85 -0.92
C SER A 135 -4.21 -5.99 0.00
N LEU A 136 -3.71 -4.82 0.40
CA LEU A 136 -4.43 -3.81 1.15
C LEU A 136 -4.39 -2.49 0.36
N LEU A 137 -5.54 -1.83 0.25
CA LEU A 137 -5.61 -0.46 -0.23
C LEU A 137 -5.72 0.47 0.96
N LEU A 138 -4.72 1.32 1.16
CA LEU A 138 -4.69 2.35 2.17
C LEU A 138 -5.16 3.68 1.56
N ARG A 139 -6.05 4.39 2.24
CA ARG A 139 -6.45 5.75 1.90
C ARG A 139 -5.68 6.74 2.76
N VAL A 140 -5.12 7.75 2.12
CA VAL A 140 -4.44 8.86 2.79
C VAL A 140 -5.47 9.82 3.37
N SER A 141 -5.31 10.18 4.65
CA SER A 141 -6.12 11.20 5.31
C SER A 141 -5.24 12.35 5.78
N GLU A 142 -5.61 13.58 5.40
CA GLU A 142 -4.85 14.79 5.72
C GLU A 142 -5.13 15.32 7.14
N ARG A 143 -5.22 14.40 8.12
CA ARG A 143 -5.53 14.78 9.51
C ARG A 143 -4.24 15.11 10.27
N GLY A 144 -3.76 16.34 10.11
CA GLY A 144 -2.72 16.92 10.97
C GLY A 144 -1.33 17.00 10.33
N ARG A 145 -0.27 17.00 11.16
CA ARG A 145 1.12 17.21 10.70
C ARG A 145 1.74 16.00 10.00
N ARG A 146 1.17 14.81 10.18
CA ARG A 146 1.62 13.57 9.53
C ARG A 146 0.45 12.99 8.75
N PRO A 147 0.68 12.43 7.56
CA PRO A 147 -0.38 11.78 6.81
C PRO A 147 -0.95 10.62 7.63
N GLY A 148 -2.26 10.67 7.86
CA GLY A 148 -3.01 9.54 8.37
C GLY A 148 -3.19 8.52 7.26
N LEU A 149 -3.24 7.24 7.62
CA LEU A 149 -3.58 6.16 6.71
C LEU A 149 -4.67 5.33 7.34
N GLU A 150 -5.69 5.02 6.53
CA GLU A 150 -6.81 4.19 6.91
C GLU A 150 -6.89 3.03 5.91
N VAL A 151 -7.14 1.81 6.39
CA VAL A 151 -7.38 0.67 5.51
C VAL A 151 -8.73 0.85 4.84
N ALA A 152 -8.72 1.14 3.54
CA ALA A 152 -9.93 1.34 2.75
C ALA A 152 -10.49 0.02 2.22
N HIS A 153 -9.61 -0.89 1.83
CA HIS A 153 -10.00 -2.19 1.31
C HIS A 153 -8.94 -3.26 1.61
N MET A 154 -9.39 -4.50 1.75
CA MET A 154 -8.51 -5.67 1.90
C MET A 154 -8.93 -6.72 0.88
N PHE A 155 -8.00 -7.09 0.00
CA PHE A 155 -8.17 -8.09 -1.04
C PHE A 155 -7.80 -9.46 -0.48
N ALA A 156 -8.78 -10.10 0.16
CA ALA A 156 -8.59 -11.45 0.67
C ALA A 156 -8.53 -12.47 -0.47
N PRO A 157 -7.70 -13.53 -0.34
CA PRO A 157 -7.73 -14.64 -1.28
C PRO A 157 -9.14 -15.26 -1.35
N PRO A 158 -9.60 -15.68 -2.55
CA PRO A 158 -10.84 -16.43 -2.66
C PRO A 158 -10.74 -17.72 -1.84
N ALA A 159 -11.85 -18.13 -1.21
CA ALA A 159 -11.88 -19.37 -0.45
C ALA A 159 -11.51 -20.56 -1.34
N GLY A 160 -10.45 -21.29 -0.98
CA GLY A 160 -9.91 -22.39 -1.80
C GLY A 160 -9.01 -21.95 -2.95
N GLY A 161 -8.59 -20.69 -2.99
CA GLY A 161 -7.56 -20.20 -3.91
C GLY A 161 -6.21 -20.88 -3.69
N LEU A 162 -5.36 -20.82 -4.73
CA LEU A 162 -4.03 -21.44 -4.74
C LEU A 162 -3.06 -20.78 -3.76
N THR A 163 -3.22 -19.47 -3.54
CA THR A 163 -2.37 -18.70 -2.62
C THR A 163 -2.83 -18.91 -1.19
N SER A 164 -1.93 -19.41 -0.34
CA SER A 164 -2.16 -19.47 1.11
C SER A 164 -2.40 -18.07 1.64
N ALA A 165 -3.48 -17.90 2.42
CA ALA A 165 -3.73 -16.63 3.10
C ALA A 165 -2.58 -16.33 4.06
N ILE A 166 -2.01 -15.13 3.95
CA ILE A 166 -1.04 -14.65 4.93
C ILE A 166 -1.85 -14.10 6.11
N PRO A 167 -1.62 -14.56 7.36
CA PRO A 167 -2.31 -14.00 8.51
C PRO A 167 -1.98 -12.51 8.63
N ILE A 168 -2.98 -11.65 8.42
CA ILE A 168 -2.83 -10.20 8.59
C ILE A 168 -3.33 -9.87 10.00
N ASP A 169 -2.40 -9.83 10.95
CA ASP A 169 -2.67 -9.43 12.33
C ASP A 169 -2.41 -7.93 12.55
N ALA A 170 -2.67 -7.43 13.76
CA ALA A 170 -2.49 -6.03 14.08
C ALA A 170 -1.04 -5.54 13.91
N MET A 171 -0.06 -6.41 14.17
CA MET A 171 1.37 -6.08 14.03
C MET A 171 1.74 -5.93 12.54
N THR A 172 1.28 -6.86 11.71
CA THR A 172 1.48 -6.84 10.26
C THR A 172 0.83 -5.59 9.64
N VAL A 173 -0.38 -5.23 10.09
CA VAL A 173 -1.05 -4.00 9.64
C VAL A 173 -0.28 -2.76 10.05
N ASP A 174 0.24 -2.68 11.28
CA ASP A 174 1.03 -1.52 11.73
C ASP A 174 2.32 -1.35 10.91
N TRP A 175 3.00 -2.47 10.61
CA TRP A 175 4.15 -2.49 9.71
C TRP A 175 3.79 -1.97 8.30
N ILE A 176 2.74 -2.53 7.69
CA ILE A 176 2.25 -2.11 6.36
C ILE A 176 1.86 -0.62 6.34
N VAL A 177 1.19 -0.13 7.38
CA VAL A 177 0.85 1.29 7.52
C VAL A 177 2.09 2.16 7.68
N GLY A 178 3.12 1.68 8.38
CA GLY A 178 4.44 2.31 8.44
C GLY A 178 5.04 2.52 7.05
N LEU A 179 5.06 1.47 6.22
CA LEU A 179 5.53 1.53 4.83
C LEU A 179 4.68 2.46 3.96
N GLY A 180 3.36 2.41 4.12
CA GLY A 180 2.47 3.33 3.42
C GLY A 180 2.78 4.80 3.72
N ARG A 181 3.16 5.14 4.96
CA ARG A 181 3.55 6.53 5.31
C ARG A 181 4.84 6.92 4.60
N GLU A 182 5.80 5.99 4.46
CA GLU A 182 7.02 6.22 3.70
C GLU A 182 6.73 6.48 2.23
N VAL A 183 5.82 5.71 1.61
CA VAL A 183 5.36 5.94 0.24
C VAL A 183 4.73 7.33 0.08
N VAL A 184 3.88 7.76 1.02
CA VAL A 184 3.24 9.09 0.97
C VAL A 184 4.28 10.21 1.10
N ILE A 185 5.27 10.06 1.98
CA ILE A 185 6.32 11.07 2.21
C ILE A 185 7.26 11.18 1.00
N THR A 186 7.62 10.04 0.41
CA THR A 186 8.59 9.99 -0.70
C THR A 186 7.94 10.18 -2.07
N GLY A 187 6.65 9.87 -2.19
CA GLY A 187 5.90 9.84 -3.44
C GLY A 187 6.21 8.66 -4.34
N GLY A 188 7.06 7.71 -3.91
CA GLY A 188 7.56 6.61 -4.72
C GLY A 188 7.25 5.23 -4.14
N PRO A 189 7.41 4.16 -4.94
CA PRO A 189 7.21 2.79 -4.50
C PRO A 189 8.24 2.39 -3.42
N VAL A 190 7.79 1.57 -2.46
CA VAL A 190 8.61 1.03 -1.37
C VAL A 190 8.45 -0.48 -1.31
N HIS A 191 9.51 -1.18 -0.93
CA HIS A 191 9.59 -2.63 -0.83
C HIS A 191 10.43 -2.96 0.38
N GLU A 192 9.87 -3.74 1.29
CA GLU A 192 10.54 -4.18 2.51
C GLU A 192 10.24 -5.65 2.75
N THR A 193 11.18 -6.33 3.41
CA THR A 193 11.07 -7.73 3.80
C THR A 193 11.30 -7.84 5.30
N ASP A 194 10.41 -8.51 6.02
CA ASP A 194 10.54 -8.72 7.46
C ASP A 194 9.99 -10.10 7.88
N ALA A 195 10.41 -10.55 9.06
CA ALA A 195 9.96 -11.79 9.66
C ALA A 195 8.73 -11.50 10.54
N VAL A 196 7.55 -11.92 10.07
CA VAL A 196 6.28 -11.68 10.75
C VAL A 196 5.96 -12.83 11.70
N PRO A 197 5.73 -12.58 13.00
CA PRO A 197 5.32 -13.62 13.92
C PRO A 197 3.91 -14.12 13.57
N THR A 198 3.76 -15.42 13.36
CA THR A 198 2.45 -16.07 13.16
C THR A 198 2.20 -17.12 14.25
N SER A 199 0.95 -17.59 14.35
CA SER A 199 0.60 -18.69 15.27
C SER A 199 1.36 -20.00 14.97
N SER A 200 1.84 -20.18 13.75
CA SER A 200 2.65 -21.31 13.30
C SER A 200 4.16 -21.09 13.43
N GLY A 201 4.61 -19.93 13.91
CA GLY A 201 6.03 -19.54 13.96
C GLY A 201 6.30 -18.27 13.16
N SER A 202 7.57 -17.86 13.08
CA SER A 202 7.94 -16.70 12.25
C SER A 202 7.82 -17.06 10.77
N THR A 203 7.20 -16.18 9.97
CA THR A 203 7.13 -16.32 8.51
C THR A 203 7.80 -15.12 7.87
N SER A 204 8.78 -15.36 7.00
CA SER A 204 9.42 -14.31 6.20
C SER A 204 8.45 -13.80 5.14
N CYS A 205 8.12 -12.52 5.20
CA CYS A 205 7.16 -11.86 4.32
C CYS A 205 7.80 -10.63 3.67
N GLY A 206 7.37 -10.31 2.45
CA GLY A 206 7.70 -9.07 1.77
C GLY A 206 6.45 -8.23 1.52
N VAL A 207 6.61 -6.90 1.55
CA VAL A 207 5.54 -5.94 1.23
C VAL A 207 6.02 -5.02 0.12
N ILE A 208 5.28 -4.98 -0.99
CA ILE A 208 5.45 -3.98 -2.05
C ILE A 208 4.34 -2.94 -1.88
N ALA A 209 4.71 -1.67 -1.65
CA ALA A 209 3.79 -0.57 -1.45
C ALA A 209 3.91 0.44 -2.62
N LEU A 210 2.80 0.69 -3.32
CA LEU A 210 2.75 1.43 -4.57
C LEU A 210 1.81 2.64 -4.44
N PRO A 211 2.24 3.86 -4.83
CA PRO A 211 1.42 5.07 -4.72
C PRO A 211 0.35 5.16 -5.82
N PHE A 212 -0.81 5.72 -5.47
CA PHE A 212 -1.91 6.10 -6.38
C PHE A 212 -2.33 7.54 -6.09
N GLY A 213 -2.77 8.26 -7.13
CA GLY A 213 -3.28 9.63 -6.99
C GLY A 213 -2.80 10.58 -8.10
N ALA A 214 -3.20 11.85 -8.00
CA ALA A 214 -2.80 12.90 -8.94
C ALA A 214 -1.28 13.13 -8.93
N GLU A 215 -0.67 13.73 -9.95
CA GLU A 215 0.80 13.86 -10.10
C GLU A 215 1.51 14.53 -8.90
N THR A 216 0.79 15.36 -8.13
CA THR A 216 1.33 16.15 -7.01
C THR A 216 1.03 15.59 -5.62
N SER A 217 0.01 14.73 -5.44
CA SER A 217 -0.35 14.11 -4.16
C SER A 217 -0.56 12.59 -4.24
N VAL A 218 -0.18 11.87 -3.18
CA VAL A 218 -0.54 10.46 -3.01
C VAL A 218 -1.87 10.41 -2.25
N ASP A 219 -2.91 9.88 -2.87
CA ASP A 219 -4.25 9.78 -2.27
C ASP A 219 -4.50 8.37 -1.72
N HIS A 220 -3.89 7.36 -2.35
CA HIS A 220 -3.99 5.97 -1.93
C HIS A 220 -2.63 5.25 -2.06
N VAL A 221 -2.47 4.16 -1.31
CA VAL A 221 -1.31 3.27 -1.41
C VAL A 221 -1.81 1.84 -1.51
N LEU A 222 -1.41 1.11 -2.55
CA LEU A 222 -1.64 -0.32 -2.67
C LEU A 222 -0.47 -1.06 -2.06
N CYS A 223 -0.72 -1.86 -1.03
CA CYS A 223 0.28 -2.68 -0.37
C CYS A 223 0.00 -4.15 -0.67
N HIS A 224 0.92 -4.84 -1.33
CA HIS A 224 0.82 -6.27 -1.60
C HIS A 224 1.78 -7.05 -0.71
N LEU A 225 1.23 -7.96 0.08
CA LEU A 225 1.97 -8.84 0.98
C LEU A 225 2.19 -10.19 0.30
N TYR A 226 3.43 -10.66 0.27
CA TYR A 226 3.80 -11.95 -0.30
C TYR A 226 4.73 -12.72 0.65
N ARG A 227 4.73 -14.06 0.57
CA ARG A 227 5.64 -14.89 1.37
C ARG A 227 6.98 -15.04 0.67
N ILE A 228 8.04 -15.12 1.47
CA ILE A 228 9.38 -15.44 0.99
C ILE A 228 9.64 -16.89 1.37
N ASP A 229 9.58 -17.79 0.40
CA ASP A 229 9.89 -19.20 0.64
C ASP A 229 11.40 -19.37 0.82
N GLU A 230 11.83 -19.54 2.07
CA GLU A 230 13.23 -19.79 2.44
C GLU A 230 13.78 -21.08 1.82
N GLY A 231 12.91 -22.03 1.46
CA GLY A 231 13.31 -23.30 0.85
C GLY A 231 13.87 -23.20 -0.58
N VAL A 232 13.65 -22.08 -1.28
CA VAL A 232 14.23 -21.86 -2.62
C VAL A 232 15.70 -21.37 -2.53
N LEU A 233 16.10 -20.84 -1.37
CA LEU A 233 17.43 -20.27 -1.13
C LEU A 233 18.52 -21.30 -0.85
N GLU A 234 18.18 -22.55 -0.49
CA GLU A 234 19.17 -23.58 -0.17
C GLU A 234 19.67 -24.36 -1.40
N GLY A 235 19.11 -24.11 -2.59
CA GLY A 235 19.58 -24.69 -3.85
C GLY A 235 20.67 -23.83 -4.49
N GLU A 236 21.93 -24.03 -4.07
CA GLU A 236 23.20 -23.63 -4.75
C GLU A 236 23.10 -22.44 -5.72
N THR A 237 22.54 -21.33 -5.24
CA THR A 237 22.51 -20.06 -5.97
C THR A 237 23.31 -19.06 -5.17
N ASP A 238 24.25 -18.41 -5.87
CA ASP A 238 25.20 -17.45 -5.33
C ASP A 238 24.52 -16.52 -4.31
N PRO A 239 24.90 -16.55 -3.02
CA PRO A 239 24.22 -15.82 -1.94
C PRO A 239 24.23 -14.30 -2.14
N GLU A 240 24.99 -13.78 -3.11
CA GLU A 240 24.98 -12.37 -3.51
C GLU A 240 23.73 -11.97 -4.34
N LEU A 241 23.01 -12.91 -4.96
CA LEU A 241 21.85 -12.62 -5.82
C LEU A 241 20.50 -12.97 -5.17
N SER A 242 20.50 -13.70 -4.07
CA SER A 242 19.31 -14.38 -3.56
C SER A 242 18.58 -13.61 -2.46
N HIS A 243 19.19 -12.56 -1.91
CA HIS A 243 18.48 -11.59 -1.10
C HIS A 243 18.04 -10.44 -1.99
N PRO A 244 16.72 -10.14 -2.10
CA PRO A 244 16.33 -8.87 -2.67
C PRO A 244 17.07 -7.79 -1.87
N PRO A 245 17.72 -6.82 -2.54
CA PRO A 245 18.54 -5.84 -1.85
C PRO A 245 17.72 -5.22 -0.71
N ARG A 246 18.10 -5.51 0.54
CA ARG A 246 17.57 -4.80 1.73
C ARG A 246 17.88 -3.31 1.67
N ASP A 247 18.73 -2.90 0.72
CA ASP A 247 19.05 -1.53 0.45
C ASP A 247 17.93 -0.87 -0.37
N ARG A 248 17.44 0.28 0.13
CA ARG A 248 16.40 1.14 -0.48
C ARG A 248 16.70 1.54 -1.94
N THR A 249 17.90 1.25 -2.43
CA THR A 249 18.36 1.45 -3.80
C THR A 249 17.93 0.34 -4.77
N GLY A 250 17.54 -0.85 -4.28
CA GLY A 250 17.10 -1.98 -5.12
C GLY A 250 15.87 -1.67 -5.96
N ILE A 251 14.89 -0.98 -5.36
CA ILE A 251 13.71 -0.44 -6.06
C ILE A 251 14.13 0.52 -7.16
N LYS A 252 15.11 1.40 -6.94
CA LYS A 252 15.58 2.30 -8.01
C LYS A 252 16.17 1.55 -9.21
N ARG A 253 16.59 0.29 -9.07
CA ARG A 253 17.00 -0.54 -10.22
C ARG A 253 15.80 -1.16 -10.93
N LEU A 254 14.70 -1.42 -10.23
CA LEU A 254 13.44 -1.89 -10.82
C LEU A 254 12.69 -0.75 -11.50
N PHE A 255 12.70 0.45 -10.92
CA PHE A 255 11.97 1.65 -11.38
C PHE A 255 12.89 2.70 -12.06
N GLY A 256 14.14 2.36 -12.34
CA GLY A 256 15.14 3.28 -12.88
C GLY A 256 15.21 3.27 -14.40
N ARG A 257 14.50 4.23 -15.02
CA ARG A 257 14.93 4.85 -16.27
C ARG A 257 15.24 6.33 -16.02
#